data_AF-A0ABD3ZQS8-F1
#
_entry.id   AF-A0ABD3ZQS8-F1
#
_cell.length_a   1.000
_cell.length_b   1.000
_cell.length_c   1.000
_cell.angle_alpha   90.00
_cell.angle_beta   90.00
_cell.angle_gamma   90.00
#
_symmetry.space_group_name_H-M   'P 1'
#
loop_
_entity.id
_entity.type
_entity.pdbx_description
1 polymer ?
#
loop_
_entity_poly.entity_id
_entity_poly.type
_entity_poly.pdbx_seq_one_letter_code
_entity_poly.pdbx_strand_id
1 'polypeptide(L)'
;MLKDKNKLLKSIEKINKLEEGLSLFEEGDEEYLSVLVKIQGLYDEISDTALECFKEMTAKIRKTGQKRIVKGIDQLPHTIRNNISDQMNEIKREMF
;
A
#
# COMPACT_ATOMS: atom_id res chain seq x y z
N MET A 1 8.83 -1.67 4.41
CA MET A 1 8.35 -2.96 3.86
C MET A 1 9.06 -4.19 4.43
N LEU A 2 10.37 -4.43 4.23
CA LEU A 2 11.00 -5.66 4.76
C LEU A 2 10.96 -5.72 6.30
N LYS A 3 11.20 -4.57 6.95
CA LYS A 3 11.10 -4.40 8.40
C LYS A 3 9.68 -4.70 8.92
N ASP A 4 8.67 -4.18 8.25
CA ASP A 4 7.26 -4.34 8.67
C ASP A 4 6.78 -5.76 8.45
N LYS A 5 7.17 -6.39 7.32
CA LYS A 5 6.94 -7.82 7.09
C LYS A 5 7.56 -8.67 8.21
N ASN A 6 8.79 -8.38 8.60
CA ASN A 6 9.45 -9.10 9.69
C ASN A 6 8.76 -8.87 11.03
N LYS A 7 8.22 -7.67 11.27
CA LYS A 7 7.42 -7.37 12.47
C LYS A 7 6.14 -8.20 12.50
N LEU A 8 5.39 -8.23 11.38
CA LEU A 8 4.18 -9.04 11.24
C LEU A 8 4.45 -10.53 11.47
N LEU A 9 5.50 -11.08 10.85
CA LEU A 9 5.87 -12.49 11.02
C LEU A 9 6.21 -12.81 12.48
N LYS A 10 6.92 -11.92 13.18
CA LYS A 10 7.23 -12.09 14.61
C LYS A 10 5.97 -12.05 15.49
N SER A 11 5.02 -11.17 15.20
CA SER A 11 3.75 -11.12 15.95
C SER A 11 2.94 -12.40 15.73
N ILE A 12 2.87 -12.91 14.51
CA ILE A 12 2.22 -14.20 14.19
C ILE A 12 2.90 -15.36 14.93
N GLU A 13 4.23 -15.43 14.91
CA GLU A 13 4.97 -16.50 15.62
C GLU A 13 4.70 -16.46 17.14
N LYS A 14 4.58 -15.27 17.72
CA LYS A 14 4.22 -15.12 19.13
C LYS A 14 2.78 -15.54 19.42
N ILE A 15 1.84 -15.22 18.54
CA ILE A 15 0.44 -15.64 18.67
C ILE A 15 0.37 -17.17 18.71
N ASN A 16 0.99 -17.85 17.74
CA ASN A 16 0.97 -19.32 17.69
C ASN A 16 1.50 -19.96 18.99
N LYS A 17 2.60 -19.42 19.55
CA LYS A 17 3.16 -19.91 20.82
C LYS A 17 2.22 -19.67 22.01
N LEU A 18 1.51 -18.55 22.03
CA LEU A 18 0.55 -18.24 23.09
C LEU A 18 -0.71 -19.11 22.95
N GLU A 19 -1.17 -19.38 21.73
CA GLU A 19 -2.28 -20.29 21.46
C GLU A 19 -1.98 -21.73 21.90
N GLU A 20 -0.77 -22.24 21.64
CA GLU A 20 -0.31 -23.52 22.18
C GLU A 20 -0.34 -23.52 23.72
N GLY A 21 0.10 -22.41 24.34
CA GLY A 21 0.11 -22.23 25.78
C GLY A 21 -1.27 -22.16 26.44
N LEU A 22 -2.34 -21.79 25.72
CA LEU A 22 -3.71 -21.77 26.24
C LEU A 22 -4.17 -23.16 26.70
N SER A 23 -3.66 -24.22 26.07
CA SER A 23 -4.00 -25.61 26.43
C SER A 23 -3.56 -26.02 27.85
N LEU A 24 -2.72 -25.20 28.49
CA LEU A 24 -2.20 -25.44 29.84
C LEU A 24 -3.11 -24.90 30.95
N PHE A 25 -4.16 -24.15 30.60
CA PHE A 25 -5.06 -23.47 31.52
C PHE A 25 -6.52 -23.80 31.20
N GLU A 26 -7.39 -23.76 32.21
CA GLU A 26 -8.83 -23.85 31.99
C GLU A 26 -9.39 -22.49 31.54
N GLU A 27 -10.45 -22.48 30.73
CA GLU A 27 -11.01 -21.22 30.17
C GLU A 27 -11.47 -20.21 31.23
N GLY A 28 -11.73 -20.67 32.46
CA GLY A 28 -12.09 -19.83 33.61
C GLY A 28 -10.90 -19.27 34.39
N ASP A 29 -9.68 -19.73 34.10
CA ASP A 29 -8.47 -19.29 34.81
C ASP A 29 -8.12 -17.85 34.45
N GLU A 30 -7.66 -17.09 35.45
CA GLU A 30 -7.18 -15.72 35.23
C GLU A 30 -5.99 -15.71 34.25
N GLU A 31 -5.15 -16.74 34.31
CA GLU A 31 -4.04 -16.97 33.39
C GLU A 31 -4.51 -17.17 31.96
N TYR A 32 -5.59 -17.92 31.73
CA TYR A 32 -6.17 -18.12 30.40
C TYR A 32 -6.63 -16.79 29.81
N LEU A 33 -7.38 -16.00 30.59
CA LEU A 33 -7.82 -14.66 30.19
C LEU A 33 -6.63 -13.72 29.93
N SER A 34 -5.60 -13.78 30.77
CA SER A 34 -4.36 -12.99 30.60
C SER A 34 -3.64 -13.32 29.30
N VAL A 35 -3.60 -14.60 28.91
CA VAL A 35 -3.02 -15.04 27.63
C VAL A 35 -3.86 -14.53 26.45
N LEU A 36 -5.19 -14.60 26.52
CA LEU A 36 -6.07 -14.06 25.49
C LEU A 36 -5.88 -12.55 25.28
N VAL A 37 -5.76 -11.78 26.36
CA VAL A 37 -5.49 -10.33 26.28
C VAL A 37 -4.16 -10.05 25.57
N LYS A 38 -3.13 -10.86 25.82
CA LYS A 38 -1.83 -10.73 25.12
C LYS A 38 -1.95 -11.07 23.63
N ILE A 39 -2.70 -12.11 23.27
CA ILE A 39 -2.97 -12.47 21.87
C ILE A 39 -3.71 -11.33 21.17
N GLN A 40 -4.73 -10.76 21.80
CA GLN A 40 -5.46 -9.62 21.26
C GLN A 40 -4.53 -8.42 20.99
N GLY A 41 -3.65 -8.07 21.94
CA GLY A 41 -2.67 -7.00 21.74
C GLY A 41 -1.72 -7.26 20.56
N LEU A 42 -1.36 -8.51 20.29
CA LEU A 42 -0.55 -8.85 19.11
C LEU A 42 -1.34 -8.71 17.79
N TYR A 43 -2.64 -9.00 17.79
CA TYR A 43 -3.50 -8.73 16.65
C TYR A 43 -3.67 -7.22 16.39
N ASP A 44 -3.79 -6.43 17.45
CA ASP A 44 -3.81 -4.97 17.34
C ASP A 44 -2.51 -4.44 16.71
N GLU A 45 -1.34 -4.93 17.17
CA GLU A 45 -0.05 -4.59 16.57
C GLU A 45 0.06 -4.96 15.08
N ILE A 46 -0.51 -6.11 14.69
CA ILE A 46 -0.59 -6.56 13.29
C ILE A 46 -1.45 -5.58 12.49
N SER A 47 -2.64 -5.24 13.00
CA SER A 47 -3.58 -4.32 12.36
C SER A 47 -2.94 -2.95 12.13
N ASP A 48 -2.33 -2.38 13.16
CA ASP A 48 -1.65 -1.08 13.08
C ASP A 48 -0.50 -1.09 12.07
N THR A 49 0.31 -2.14 12.10
CA THR A 49 1.45 -2.28 11.18
C THR A 49 0.98 -2.44 9.73
N ALA A 50 -0.09 -3.21 9.50
CA ALA A 50 -0.68 -3.40 8.18
C ALA A 50 -1.31 -2.10 7.65
N LEU A 51 -2.03 -1.36 8.51
CA LEU A 51 -2.63 -0.08 8.16
C LEU A 51 -1.57 0.95 7.75
N GLU A 52 -0.46 1.02 8.47
CA GLU A 52 0.62 1.94 8.13
C GLU A 52 1.28 1.58 6.79
N CYS A 53 1.54 0.29 6.55
CA CYS A 53 2.03 -0.18 5.24
C CYS A 53 1.07 0.21 4.11
N PHE A 54 -0.24 0.06 4.33
CA PHE A 54 -1.26 0.41 3.35
C PHE A 54 -1.27 1.91 3.04
N LYS A 55 -1.15 2.76 4.06
CA LYS A 55 -1.02 4.23 3.87
C LYS A 55 0.20 4.58 3.04
N GLU A 56 1.37 3.99 3.35
CA GLU A 56 2.59 4.21 2.58
C GLU A 56 2.44 3.81 1.10
N MET A 57 1.85 2.64 0.85
CA MET A 57 1.61 2.15 -0.52
C MET A 57 0.67 3.08 -1.28
N THR A 58 -0.43 3.49 -0.64
CA THR A 58 -1.40 4.41 -1.24
C THR A 58 -0.77 5.77 -1.57
N ALA A 59 0.08 6.29 -0.69
CA ALA A 59 0.82 7.53 -0.95
C ALA A 59 1.79 7.40 -2.14
N LYS A 60 2.48 6.26 -2.29
CA LYS A 60 3.37 5.99 -3.43
C LYS A 60 2.61 5.91 -4.75
N ILE A 61 1.45 5.23 -4.76
CA ILE A 61 0.57 5.14 -5.93
C ILE A 61 0.12 6.54 -6.33
N ARG A 62 -0.40 7.32 -5.37
CA ARG A 62 -0.84 8.71 -5.60
C ARG A 62 0.27 9.55 -6.21
N LYS A 63 1.47 9.53 -5.63
CA LYS A 63 2.63 10.30 -6.12
C LYS A 63 3.04 9.88 -7.54
N THR A 64 3.01 8.59 -7.82
CA THR A 64 3.32 8.06 -9.17
C THR A 64 2.28 8.50 -10.19
N GLY A 65 0.99 8.37 -9.86
CA GLY A 65 -0.12 8.82 -10.71
C GLY A 65 -0.04 10.32 -11.00
N GLN A 66 0.19 11.13 -9.97
CA GLN A 66 0.36 12.58 -10.10
C GLN A 66 1.50 12.93 -11.06
N LYS A 67 2.67 12.28 -10.93
CA LYS A 67 3.81 12.51 -11.85
C LYS A 67 3.46 12.17 -13.30
N ARG A 68 2.71 11.09 -13.53
CA ARG A 68 2.27 10.72 -14.90
C ARG A 68 1.32 11.76 -15.48
N ILE A 69 0.36 12.25 -14.68
CA ILE A 69 -0.57 13.31 -15.10
C ILE A 69 0.19 14.58 -15.47
N VAL A 70 1.10 15.04 -14.59
CA VAL A 70 1.92 16.24 -14.85
C VAL A 70 2.71 16.09 -16.14
N LYS A 71 3.40 14.95 -16.33
CA LYS A 71 4.14 14.70 -17.57
C LYS A 71 3.24 14.71 -18.81
N GLY A 72 2.02 14.18 -18.71
CA GLY A 72 1.04 14.23 -19.80
C GLY A 72 0.63 15.66 -20.13
N ILE A 73 0.35 16.47 -19.11
CA ILE A 73 0.02 17.90 -19.25
C ILE A 73 1.18 18.66 -19.90
N ASP A 74 2.41 18.43 -19.45
CA ASP A 74 3.61 19.09 -19.99
C ASP A 74 3.85 18.77 -21.48
N GLN A 75 3.40 17.60 -21.93
CA GLN A 75 3.52 17.16 -23.33
C GLN A 75 2.42 17.72 -24.24
N LEU A 76 1.26 18.12 -23.69
CA LEU A 76 0.12 18.60 -24.47
C LEU A 76 0.48 19.75 -25.43
N PRO A 77 1.19 20.83 -25.02
CA PRO A 77 1.51 21.92 -25.94
C PRO A 77 2.34 21.46 -27.14
N HIS A 78 3.28 20.53 -26.91
CA HIS A 78 4.11 20.00 -28.00
C HIS A 78 3.29 19.12 -28.94
N THR A 79 2.42 18.26 -28.42
CA THR A 79 1.53 17.41 -29.23
C THR A 79 0.56 18.27 -30.06
N ILE A 80 -0.04 19.30 -29.46
CA ILE A 80 -0.93 20.23 -30.16
C ILE A 80 -0.18 20.95 -31.27
N ARG A 81 1.01 21.48 -30.99
CA ARG A 81 1.84 22.18 -31.98
C ARG A 81 2.19 21.27 -33.17
N ASN A 82 2.56 20.02 -32.91
CA ASN A 82 2.89 19.07 -33.96
C ASN A 82 1.66 18.77 -34.83
N ASN A 83 0.52 18.46 -34.22
CA ASN A 83 -0.74 18.20 -34.94
C ASN A 83 -1.14 19.38 -35.84
N ILE A 84 -1.08 20.62 -35.33
CA ILE A 84 -1.40 21.82 -36.13
C ILE A 84 -0.41 21.97 -37.30
N SER A 85 0.88 21.72 -37.05
CA SER A 85 1.91 21.84 -38.09
C SER A 85 1.71 20.80 -39.20
N ASP A 86 1.35 19.56 -38.83
CA ASP A 86 1.07 18.48 -39.77
C ASP A 86 -0.17 18.79 -40.62
N GLN A 87 -1.25 19.25 -39.99
CA GLN A 87 -2.46 19.70 -40.70
C GLN A 87 -2.17 20.85 -41.67
N MET A 88 -1.37 21.84 -41.27
CA MET A 88 -1.00 22.96 -42.14
C MET A 88 -0.15 22.50 -43.33
N ASN A 89 0.73 21.52 -43.12
CA ASN A 89 1.54 20.94 -44.19
C ASN A 89 0.69 20.13 -45.17
N GLU A 90 -0.33 19.42 -44.69
CA GLU A 90 -1.29 18.70 -45.53
C GLU A 90 -2.08 19.69 -46.41
N ILE A 91 -2.65 20.74 -45.82
CA ILE A 91 -3.35 21.81 -46.56
C ILE A 91 -2.45 22.42 -47.64
N LYS A 92 -1.18 22.70 -47.33
CA LYS A 92 -0.23 23.22 -48.32
C LYS A 92 -0.02 22.26 -49.49
N ARG A 93 0.02 20.94 -49.26
CA ARG A 93 0.15 19.95 -50.35
C ARG A 93 -1.11 19.81 -51.19
N GLU A 94 -2.28 20.08 -50.63
CA GLU A 94 -3.54 20.04 -51.39
C GLU A 94 -3.75 21.32 -52.22
N MET A 95 -3.15 22.44 -51.82
CA MET A 95 -3.29 23.74 -52.50
C MET A 95 -2.26 24.00 -53.60
N PHE A 96 -1.14 23.27 -53.63
CA PHE A 96 -0.02 23.45 -54.58
C PHE A 96 0.34 22.13 -55.25
#